data_AF-A0A968Q2R4-F1
#
_entry.id   AF-A0A968Q2R4-F1
#
_cell.length_a   1.000
_cell.length_b   1.000
_cell.length_c   1.000
_cell.angle_alpha   90.00
_cell.angle_beta   90.00
_cell.angle_gamma   90.00
#
_symmetry.space_group_name_H-M   'P 1'
#
loop_
_entity.id
_entity.type
_entity.pdbx_description
1 polymer ?
#
loop_
_entity_poly.entity_id
_entity_poly.type
_entity_poly.pdbx_seq_one_letter_code
_entity_poly.pdbx_strand_id
1 'polypeptide(L)'
;MTISAHAEQFAGKRVEDYSPETGIADPTNKIYRISTHYDAEEGIVDCFNTFLEDPRVSEISGIVIGCWITDVDESSQEIVEALAAAREKLPNLKAIFLGDITYEEAEISWIVQSDVSPLLTAYPQLEYLQVRGNQGLSLGLLQHDRLKSLVVETGGLSVNVVCEVCNAQLPELEHLELWLGIEDYGSDTTVDDLQPILTDRLFPKLRYLGLRDSEIADRIAIALADAPVLEQIKVLDLSLGTLRDVGAEALLNNPAIAQLEKLDIHHHYVSDELVTRLEELGIELDASDRQEEEEYGDESYFYVAVSE
;
A
#
# COMPACT_ATOMS: atom_id res chain seq x y z
N MET A 1 -2.57 9.14 14.01
CA MET A 1 -1.55 8.16 13.63
C MET A 1 -2.02 7.52 12.34
N THR A 2 -1.14 7.39 11.37
CA THR A 2 -1.41 6.65 10.15
C THR A 2 -1.72 5.20 10.53
N ILE A 3 -2.72 4.56 9.89
CA ILE A 3 -3.23 3.21 10.24
C ILE A 3 -3.95 3.11 11.61
N SER A 4 -4.41 4.22 12.21
CA SER A 4 -5.17 4.17 13.47
C SER A 4 -6.65 3.79 13.32
N ALA A 5 -7.13 3.58 12.09
CA ALA A 5 -8.51 3.22 11.81
C ALA A 5 -8.56 2.33 10.57
N HIS A 6 -9.56 1.46 10.56
CA HIS A 6 -9.85 0.59 9.43
C HIS A 6 -10.27 1.38 8.20
N ALA A 7 -10.05 0.78 7.02
CA ALA A 7 -10.51 1.35 5.78
C ALA A 7 -12.04 1.51 5.79
N GLU A 8 -12.54 2.74 5.69
CA GLU A 8 -13.98 2.99 5.50
C GLU A 8 -14.41 2.83 4.03
N GLN A 9 -13.46 2.90 3.11
CA GLN A 9 -13.65 2.75 1.68
C GLN A 9 -12.53 1.93 1.04
N PHE A 10 -12.89 1.11 0.07
CA PHE A 10 -11.94 0.35 -0.72
C PHE A 10 -12.50 0.11 -2.13
N ALA A 11 -11.67 0.24 -3.17
CA ALA A 11 -12.07 0.10 -4.57
C ALA A 11 -13.35 0.87 -4.95
N GLY A 12 -13.52 2.10 -4.42
CA GLY A 12 -14.67 2.97 -4.67
C GLY A 12 -15.97 2.56 -3.97
N LYS A 13 -15.92 1.62 -3.01
CA LYS A 13 -17.07 1.12 -2.25
C LYS A 13 -16.87 1.34 -0.77
N ARG A 14 -17.98 1.40 -0.02
CA ARG A 14 -17.93 1.48 1.43
C ARG A 14 -17.55 0.12 2.02
N VAL A 15 -16.67 0.10 3.00
CA VAL A 15 -16.33 -1.11 3.76
C VAL A 15 -17.22 -1.20 5.01
N GLU A 16 -17.64 -2.42 5.34
CA GLU A 16 -18.43 -2.73 6.53
C GLU A 16 -18.03 -4.10 7.07
N ASP A 17 -18.07 -4.25 8.40
CA ASP A 17 -17.78 -5.53 9.04
C ASP A 17 -18.88 -6.54 8.76
N TYR A 18 -18.48 -7.73 8.34
CA TYR A 18 -19.41 -8.84 8.16
C TYR A 18 -19.89 -9.36 9.51
N SER A 19 -21.20 -9.58 9.63
CA SER A 19 -21.79 -10.31 10.75
C SER A 19 -22.72 -11.40 10.21
N PRO A 20 -22.61 -12.65 10.69
CA PRO A 20 -23.53 -13.72 10.30
C PRO A 20 -25.01 -13.43 10.63
N GLU A 21 -25.27 -12.55 11.60
CA GLU A 21 -26.64 -12.16 11.98
C GLU A 21 -27.30 -11.27 10.93
N THR A 22 -26.52 -10.35 10.33
CA THR A 22 -27.01 -9.41 9.32
C THR A 22 -26.83 -9.91 7.89
N GLY A 23 -25.79 -10.71 7.66
CA GLY A 23 -25.41 -11.23 6.35
C GLY A 23 -25.05 -10.15 5.34
N ILE A 24 -24.98 -10.53 4.07
CA ILE A 24 -24.66 -9.64 2.95
C ILE A 24 -25.89 -8.84 2.52
N ALA A 25 -26.04 -7.65 3.10
CA ALA A 25 -27.15 -6.74 2.82
C ALA A 25 -27.06 -5.99 1.46
N ASP A 26 -25.88 -5.51 1.08
CA ASP A 26 -25.66 -4.69 -0.14
C ASP A 26 -24.33 -5.05 -0.84
N PRO A 27 -24.26 -6.18 -1.58
CA PRO A 27 -23.06 -6.60 -2.29
C PRO A 27 -22.67 -5.69 -3.45
N THR A 28 -23.55 -4.78 -3.88
CA THR A 28 -23.28 -3.87 -4.99
C THR A 28 -22.47 -2.67 -4.54
N ASN A 29 -22.83 -2.02 -3.44
CA ASN A 29 -22.18 -0.79 -2.98
C ASN A 29 -21.25 -0.98 -1.78
N LYS A 30 -21.26 -2.16 -1.16
CA LYS A 30 -20.42 -2.47 -0.01
C LYS A 30 -19.39 -3.55 -0.32
N ILE A 31 -18.27 -3.45 0.38
CA ILE A 31 -17.27 -4.50 0.55
C ILE A 31 -17.35 -4.94 2.01
N TYR A 32 -17.26 -6.23 2.22
CA TYR A 32 -17.35 -6.82 3.55
C TYR A 32 -15.96 -7.12 4.08
N ARG A 33 -15.73 -6.70 5.31
CA ARG A 33 -14.52 -6.99 6.07
C ARG A 33 -14.76 -8.19 6.96
N ILE A 34 -13.86 -9.16 6.85
CA ILE A 34 -13.83 -10.35 7.70
C ILE A 34 -12.61 -10.22 8.58
N SER A 35 -12.83 -10.25 9.89
CA SER A 35 -11.80 -10.12 10.90
C SER A 35 -12.09 -11.08 12.05
N THR A 36 -11.05 -11.45 12.79
CA THR A 36 -11.13 -12.02 14.12
C THR A 36 -10.51 -11.05 15.12
N HIS A 37 -10.41 -11.44 16.38
CA HIS A 37 -9.74 -10.69 17.45
C HIS A 37 -9.05 -11.66 18.40
N TYR A 38 -8.10 -11.16 19.19
CA TYR A 38 -7.21 -11.97 20.03
C TYR A 38 -7.94 -12.95 20.98
N ASP A 39 -9.13 -12.58 21.48
CA ASP A 39 -9.94 -13.40 22.40
C ASP A 39 -11.02 -14.25 21.70
N ALA A 40 -11.03 -14.31 20.36
CA ALA A 40 -12.03 -15.05 19.61
C ALA A 40 -11.85 -16.57 19.76
N GLU A 41 -12.96 -17.30 19.87
CA GLU A 41 -12.95 -18.78 19.85
C GLU A 41 -12.72 -19.35 18.44
N GLU A 42 -13.04 -18.57 17.41
CA GLU A 42 -12.96 -18.95 15.99
C GLU A 42 -11.80 -18.23 15.29
N GLY A 43 -11.04 -18.98 14.48
CA GLY A 43 -9.97 -18.41 13.67
C GLY A 43 -10.52 -17.67 12.46
N ILE A 44 -9.67 -16.88 11.80
CA ILE A 44 -10.07 -16.10 10.62
C ILE A 44 -10.63 -16.98 9.49
N VAL A 45 -10.11 -18.21 9.33
CA VAL A 45 -10.56 -19.14 8.29
C VAL A 45 -11.97 -19.65 8.59
N ASP A 46 -12.34 -19.82 9.85
CA ASP A 46 -13.70 -20.20 10.26
C ASP A 46 -14.69 -19.05 10.00
N CYS A 47 -14.31 -17.81 10.35
CA CYS A 47 -15.07 -16.61 10.00
C CYS A 47 -15.27 -16.50 8.48
N PHE A 48 -14.22 -16.75 7.71
CA PHE A 48 -14.28 -16.72 6.25
C PHE A 48 -15.17 -17.84 5.69
N ASN A 49 -15.09 -19.05 6.23
CA ASN A 49 -15.97 -20.14 5.82
C ASN A 49 -17.44 -19.83 6.10
N THR A 50 -17.74 -19.21 7.23
CA THR A 50 -19.09 -18.73 7.57
C THR A 50 -19.56 -17.67 6.56
N PHE A 51 -18.70 -16.71 6.20
CA PHE A 51 -18.99 -15.73 5.15
C PHE A 51 -19.29 -16.40 3.80
N LEU A 52 -18.58 -17.47 3.44
CA LEU A 52 -18.79 -18.24 2.21
C LEU A 52 -20.09 -19.07 2.18
N GLU A 53 -20.83 -19.15 3.29
CA GLU A 53 -22.16 -19.77 3.36
C GLU A 53 -23.30 -18.78 3.11
N ASP A 54 -23.01 -17.47 3.11
CA ASP A 54 -24.02 -16.46 2.83
C ASP A 54 -24.60 -16.65 1.42
N PRO A 55 -25.94 -16.70 1.26
CA PRO A 55 -26.57 -16.96 -0.03
C PRO A 55 -26.24 -15.92 -1.11
N ARG A 56 -25.74 -14.75 -0.73
CA ARG A 56 -25.39 -13.65 -1.64
C ARG A 56 -23.89 -13.48 -1.84
N VAL A 57 -23.06 -14.37 -1.32
CA VAL A 57 -21.59 -14.27 -1.41
C VAL A 57 -21.11 -14.20 -2.87
N SER A 58 -21.78 -14.89 -3.79
CA SER A 58 -21.44 -14.84 -5.22
C SER A 58 -21.67 -13.46 -5.88
N GLU A 59 -22.44 -12.57 -5.25
CA GLU A 59 -22.72 -11.22 -5.75
C GLU A 59 -21.62 -10.22 -5.39
N ILE A 60 -20.76 -10.52 -4.40
CA ILE A 60 -19.75 -9.56 -3.94
C ILE A 60 -18.63 -9.37 -4.97
N SER A 61 -18.11 -8.16 -5.05
CA SER A 61 -17.00 -7.82 -5.95
C SER A 61 -15.71 -7.44 -5.23
N GLY A 62 -15.72 -7.42 -3.91
CA GLY A 62 -14.54 -7.09 -3.12
C GLY A 62 -14.64 -7.65 -1.73
N ILE A 63 -13.47 -7.89 -1.13
CA ILE A 63 -13.31 -8.43 0.21
C ILE A 63 -12.17 -7.69 0.90
N VAL A 64 -12.34 -7.44 2.20
CA VAL A 64 -11.28 -6.97 3.08
C VAL A 64 -11.06 -8.05 4.14
N ILE A 65 -9.82 -8.42 4.37
CA ILE A 65 -9.43 -9.25 5.50
C ILE A 65 -8.77 -8.32 6.52
N GLY A 66 -9.41 -8.14 7.67
CA GLY A 66 -8.84 -7.38 8.79
C GLY A 66 -7.95 -8.26 9.66
N CYS A 67 -7.97 -8.04 10.98
CA CYS A 67 -7.12 -8.80 11.90
C CYS A 67 -7.38 -10.32 11.81
N TRP A 68 -6.31 -11.10 11.66
CA TRP A 68 -6.31 -12.56 11.80
C TRP A 68 -5.47 -13.04 12.98
N ILE A 69 -4.75 -12.13 13.64
CA ILE A 69 -3.72 -12.47 14.60
C ILE A 69 -4.39 -12.88 15.91
N THR A 70 -4.35 -14.18 16.19
CA THR A 70 -4.72 -14.75 17.50
C THR A 70 -3.51 -15.28 18.27
N ASP A 71 -2.37 -15.49 17.60
CA ASP A 71 -1.10 -15.89 18.19
C ASP A 71 0.10 -15.25 17.43
N VAL A 72 1.28 -15.23 18.06
CA VAL A 72 2.46 -14.44 17.65
C VAL A 72 3.17 -14.90 16.37
N ASP A 73 2.74 -16.02 15.76
CA ASP A 73 3.39 -16.63 14.59
C ASP A 73 2.39 -16.91 13.42
N GLU A 74 1.17 -16.37 13.48
CA GLU A 74 0.15 -16.64 12.46
C GLU A 74 0.36 -15.82 11.17
N SER A 75 0.82 -16.51 10.12
CA SER A 75 0.96 -15.93 8.78
C SER A 75 -0.37 -15.88 8.01
N SER A 76 -0.42 -15.04 6.98
CA SER A 76 -1.56 -14.99 6.05
C SER A 76 -1.70 -16.22 5.13
N GLN A 77 -0.84 -17.24 5.23
CA GLN A 77 -0.81 -18.36 4.29
C GLN A 77 -2.15 -19.10 4.19
N GLU A 78 -2.74 -19.50 5.31
CA GLU A 78 -4.01 -20.24 5.29
C GLU A 78 -5.17 -19.38 4.74
N ILE A 79 -5.10 -18.07 4.94
CA ILE A 79 -6.07 -17.09 4.41
C ILE A 79 -5.94 -17.01 2.89
N VAL A 80 -4.72 -16.89 2.37
CA VAL A 80 -4.44 -16.84 0.93
C VAL A 80 -4.90 -18.14 0.26
N GLU A 81 -4.59 -19.29 0.86
CA GLU A 81 -5.02 -20.60 0.37
C GLU A 81 -6.55 -20.74 0.36
N ALA A 82 -7.23 -20.32 1.44
CA ALA A 82 -8.68 -20.34 1.54
C ALA A 82 -9.34 -19.41 0.50
N LEU A 83 -8.85 -18.18 0.36
CA LEU A 83 -9.31 -17.24 -0.66
C LEU A 83 -9.13 -17.80 -2.07
N ALA A 84 -7.98 -18.38 -2.39
CA ALA A 84 -7.73 -18.96 -3.70
C ALA A 84 -8.61 -20.20 -3.99
N ALA A 85 -8.88 -21.01 -2.96
CA ALA A 85 -9.80 -22.15 -3.05
C ALA A 85 -11.26 -21.73 -3.25
N ALA A 86 -11.65 -20.55 -2.76
CA ALA A 86 -13.02 -20.03 -2.84
C ALA A 86 -13.41 -19.42 -4.20
N ARG A 87 -12.51 -19.42 -5.21
CA ARG A 87 -12.72 -18.75 -6.51
C ARG A 87 -14.06 -19.06 -7.20
N GLU A 88 -14.56 -20.30 -7.09
CA GLU A 88 -15.84 -20.70 -7.72
C GLU A 88 -17.06 -20.10 -6.99
N LYS A 89 -16.92 -19.81 -5.68
CA LYS A 89 -17.95 -19.13 -4.88
C LYS A 89 -17.89 -17.61 -5.02
N LEU A 90 -16.73 -17.07 -5.43
CA LEU A 90 -16.45 -15.64 -5.55
C LEU A 90 -16.19 -15.22 -7.02
N PRO A 91 -17.09 -15.53 -7.97
CA PRO A 91 -16.82 -15.36 -9.40
C PRO A 91 -16.71 -13.89 -9.84
N ASN A 92 -17.22 -12.96 -9.03
CA ASN A 92 -17.25 -11.52 -9.33
C ASN A 92 -16.17 -10.73 -8.59
N LEU A 93 -15.25 -11.39 -7.88
CA LEU A 93 -14.24 -10.73 -7.06
C LEU A 93 -13.26 -9.92 -7.92
N LYS A 94 -13.11 -8.64 -7.58
CA LYS A 94 -12.27 -7.66 -8.27
C LYS A 94 -11.33 -6.90 -7.34
N ALA A 95 -11.57 -6.95 -6.04
CA ALA A 95 -10.81 -6.17 -5.07
C ALA A 95 -10.51 -7.03 -3.84
N ILE A 96 -9.24 -7.10 -3.45
CA ILE A 96 -8.79 -7.77 -2.23
C ILE A 96 -7.91 -6.80 -1.47
N PHE A 97 -8.27 -6.53 -0.22
CA PHE A 97 -7.36 -5.93 0.75
C PHE A 97 -7.05 -6.99 1.82
N LEU A 98 -5.81 -7.46 1.86
CA LEU A 98 -5.30 -8.40 2.85
C LEU A 98 -4.51 -7.65 3.92
N GLY A 99 -5.04 -7.58 5.15
CA GLY A 99 -4.35 -6.96 6.28
C GLY A 99 -4.87 -5.59 6.65
N ASP A 100 -6.18 -5.36 6.64
CA ASP A 100 -6.73 -4.14 7.25
C ASP A 100 -6.69 -4.20 8.79
N ILE A 101 -5.48 -4.31 9.31
CA ILE A 101 -5.10 -4.39 10.73
C ILE A 101 -4.61 -3.01 11.14
N THR A 102 -5.20 -2.47 12.19
CA THR A 102 -4.85 -1.18 12.77
C THR A 102 -3.71 -1.31 13.76
N TYR A 103 -3.06 -0.19 14.04
CA TYR A 103 -2.02 -0.10 15.07
C TYR A 103 -2.48 -0.61 16.45
N GLU A 104 -3.77 -0.43 16.81
CA GLU A 104 -4.31 -0.92 18.09
C GLU A 104 -4.45 -2.45 18.13
N GLU A 105 -4.57 -3.11 16.98
CA GLU A 105 -4.67 -4.57 16.89
C GLU A 105 -3.30 -5.22 16.79
N ALA A 106 -2.43 -4.69 15.93
CA ALA A 106 -1.03 -5.07 15.82
C ALA A 106 -0.20 -3.97 15.16
N GLU A 107 1.03 -3.84 15.64
CA GLU A 107 2.12 -3.12 14.98
C GLU A 107 2.36 -3.69 13.57
N ILE A 108 2.57 -2.84 12.56
CA ILE A 108 2.65 -3.26 11.15
C ILE A 108 3.80 -4.24 10.88
N SER A 109 4.89 -4.10 11.64
CA SER A 109 6.10 -4.91 11.60
C SER A 109 5.86 -6.33 12.11
N TRP A 110 4.80 -6.56 12.91
CA TRP A 110 4.40 -7.87 13.43
C TRP A 110 3.43 -8.60 12.51
N ILE A 111 2.94 -7.96 11.46
CA ILE A 111 2.01 -8.58 10.52
C ILE A 111 2.78 -9.53 9.60
N VAL A 112 2.63 -10.83 9.86
CA VAL A 112 3.23 -11.91 9.07
C VAL A 112 2.38 -12.22 7.85
N GLN A 113 2.95 -11.95 6.68
CA GLN A 113 2.40 -12.24 5.37
C GLN A 113 2.89 -13.58 4.81
N SER A 114 2.54 -13.84 3.55
CA SER A 114 2.92 -15.04 2.80
C SER A 114 3.05 -14.71 1.31
N ASP A 115 3.27 -15.72 0.46
CA ASP A 115 3.15 -15.56 -0.99
C ASP A 115 1.68 -15.32 -1.39
N VAL A 116 1.38 -14.10 -1.85
CA VAL A 116 0.02 -13.70 -2.26
C VAL A 116 -0.25 -13.94 -3.75
N SER A 117 0.72 -14.42 -4.52
CA SER A 117 0.57 -14.72 -5.96
C SER A 117 -0.55 -15.73 -6.30
N PRO A 118 -0.94 -16.68 -5.42
CA PRO A 118 -2.12 -17.52 -5.67
C PRO A 118 -3.41 -16.72 -5.88
N LEU A 119 -3.56 -15.54 -5.26
CA LEU A 119 -4.74 -14.70 -5.42
C LEU A 119 -4.87 -14.17 -6.85
N LEU A 120 -3.75 -13.78 -7.47
CA LEU A 120 -3.71 -13.29 -8.85
C LEU A 120 -4.13 -14.39 -9.84
N THR A 121 -3.72 -15.63 -9.58
CA THR A 121 -4.07 -16.78 -10.41
C THR A 121 -5.53 -17.18 -10.23
N ALA A 122 -6.04 -17.10 -8.99
CA ALA A 122 -7.41 -17.49 -8.67
C ALA A 122 -8.46 -16.52 -9.23
N TYR A 123 -8.12 -15.23 -9.37
CA TYR A 123 -9.07 -14.16 -9.70
C TYR A 123 -8.67 -13.37 -10.96
N PRO A 124 -8.91 -13.89 -12.18
CA PRO A 124 -8.50 -13.24 -13.42
C PRO A 124 -9.23 -11.91 -13.73
N GLN A 125 -10.20 -11.51 -12.91
CA GLN A 125 -10.89 -10.23 -12.99
C GLN A 125 -10.42 -9.25 -11.91
N LEU A 126 -9.38 -9.57 -11.14
CA LEU A 126 -8.86 -8.71 -10.08
C LEU A 126 -8.35 -7.37 -10.66
N GLU A 127 -8.87 -6.28 -10.11
CA GLU A 127 -8.55 -4.90 -10.47
C GLU A 127 -7.76 -4.18 -9.34
N TYR A 128 -7.97 -4.58 -8.08
CA TYR A 128 -7.36 -3.94 -6.90
C TYR A 128 -6.76 -4.99 -5.96
N LEU A 129 -5.47 -4.85 -5.65
CA LEU A 129 -4.79 -5.64 -4.62
C LEU A 129 -4.07 -4.70 -3.66
N GLN A 130 -4.43 -4.78 -2.39
CA GLN A 130 -3.76 -4.08 -1.30
C GLN A 130 -3.31 -5.09 -0.25
N VAL A 131 -2.08 -4.97 0.21
CA VAL A 131 -1.49 -5.86 1.21
C VAL A 131 -0.78 -5.02 2.26
N ARG A 132 -1.01 -5.30 3.54
CA ARG A 132 -0.35 -4.64 4.66
C ARG A 132 0.41 -5.65 5.51
N GLY A 133 1.67 -5.36 5.82
CA GLY A 133 2.59 -6.24 6.54
C GLY A 133 3.72 -6.74 5.65
N ASN A 134 4.88 -7.01 6.27
CA ASN A 134 6.12 -7.31 5.56
C ASN A 134 6.56 -8.77 5.67
N GLN A 135 6.56 -9.33 6.88
CA GLN A 135 7.31 -10.56 7.15
C GLN A 135 6.79 -11.72 6.29
N GLY A 136 7.65 -12.31 5.45
CA GLY A 136 7.25 -13.41 4.57
C GLY A 136 6.44 -13.02 3.32
N LEU A 137 6.22 -11.73 3.08
CA LEU A 137 5.53 -11.24 1.88
C LEU A 137 6.29 -11.60 0.60
N SER A 138 5.58 -12.17 -0.36
CA SER A 138 6.01 -12.30 -1.76
C SER A 138 4.82 -12.07 -2.67
N LEU A 139 5.04 -11.34 -3.76
CA LEU A 139 4.11 -11.14 -4.87
C LEU A 139 4.31 -12.21 -5.97
N GLY A 140 5.35 -13.04 -5.83
CA GLY A 140 5.70 -14.11 -6.75
C GLY A 140 5.89 -13.64 -8.19
N LEU A 141 5.39 -14.43 -9.15
CA LEU A 141 5.36 -14.02 -10.56
C LEU A 141 4.18 -13.07 -10.80
N LEU A 142 4.43 -11.78 -10.63
CA LEU A 142 3.42 -10.73 -10.72
C LEU A 142 2.99 -10.44 -12.16
N GLN A 143 2.06 -11.25 -12.67
CA GLN A 143 1.46 -11.09 -14.00
C GLN A 143 -0.06 -11.08 -13.91
N HIS A 144 -0.69 -10.01 -14.40
CA HIS A 144 -2.14 -9.90 -14.37
C HIS A 144 -2.69 -8.93 -15.43
N ASP A 145 -3.65 -9.40 -16.23
CA ASP A 145 -4.20 -8.65 -17.38
C ASP A 145 -5.10 -7.48 -17.00
N ARG A 146 -5.57 -7.42 -15.75
CA ARG A 146 -6.64 -6.50 -15.33
C ARG A 146 -6.30 -5.67 -14.08
N LEU A 147 -5.16 -5.93 -13.44
CA LEU A 147 -4.82 -5.25 -12.20
C LEU A 147 -4.54 -3.78 -12.49
N LYS A 148 -5.29 -2.89 -11.84
CA LYS A 148 -5.20 -1.43 -11.99
C LYS A 148 -4.53 -0.76 -10.81
N SER A 149 -4.65 -1.36 -9.62
CA SER A 149 -4.07 -0.83 -8.39
C SER A 149 -3.34 -1.93 -7.64
N LEU A 150 -2.10 -1.63 -7.28
CA LEU A 150 -1.27 -2.40 -6.38
C LEU A 150 -0.78 -1.47 -5.26
N VAL A 151 -1.11 -1.82 -4.02
CA VAL A 151 -0.70 -1.09 -2.82
C VAL A 151 -0.04 -2.06 -1.85
N VAL A 152 1.17 -1.75 -1.40
CA VAL A 152 1.92 -2.54 -0.44
C VAL A 152 2.34 -1.63 0.72
N GLU A 153 1.77 -1.88 1.90
CA GLU A 153 1.98 -1.11 3.12
C GLU A 153 2.87 -1.90 4.07
N THR A 154 4.06 -1.40 4.40
CA THR A 154 5.03 -2.09 5.26
C THR A 154 5.79 -1.10 6.12
N GLY A 155 6.24 -1.54 7.29
CA GLY A 155 7.22 -0.82 8.11
C GLY A 155 8.66 -0.94 7.60
N GLY A 156 8.91 -1.78 6.59
CA GLY A 156 10.23 -1.96 5.97
C GLY A 156 10.19 -2.91 4.77
N LEU A 157 10.12 -2.38 3.54
CA LEU A 157 9.89 -3.18 2.34
C LEU A 157 11.16 -3.89 1.87
N SER A 158 11.11 -5.21 1.75
CA SER A 158 12.24 -5.97 1.20
C SER A 158 12.47 -5.71 -0.29
N VAL A 159 13.73 -5.62 -0.68
CA VAL A 159 14.23 -5.54 -2.05
C VAL A 159 13.71 -6.69 -2.93
N ASN A 160 13.42 -7.85 -2.35
CA ASN A 160 12.83 -8.96 -3.08
C ASN A 160 11.44 -8.60 -3.64
N VAL A 161 10.60 -7.94 -2.84
CA VAL A 161 9.27 -7.48 -3.26
C VAL A 161 9.39 -6.39 -4.32
N VAL A 162 10.35 -5.46 -4.15
CA VAL A 162 10.65 -4.44 -5.17
C VAL A 162 11.09 -5.08 -6.49
N CYS A 163 11.95 -6.11 -6.43
CA CYS A 163 12.37 -6.87 -7.61
C CYS A 163 11.20 -7.57 -8.30
N GLU A 164 10.26 -8.15 -7.54
CA GLU A 164 9.04 -8.76 -8.09
C GLU A 164 8.17 -7.72 -8.81
N VAL A 165 8.02 -6.51 -8.24
CA VAL A 165 7.34 -5.39 -8.91
C VAL A 165 8.07 -4.96 -10.18
N CYS A 166 9.40 -4.82 -10.14
CA CYS A 166 10.21 -4.46 -11.30
C CYS A 166 10.14 -5.49 -12.45
N ASN A 167 9.84 -6.76 -12.14
CA ASN A 167 9.69 -7.83 -13.13
C ASN A 167 8.22 -8.08 -13.53
N ALA A 168 7.28 -7.26 -13.06
CA ALA A 168 5.86 -7.47 -13.23
C ALA A 168 5.36 -7.21 -14.66
N GLN A 169 4.30 -7.92 -15.07
CA GLN A 169 3.56 -7.65 -16.31
C GLN A 169 2.14 -7.23 -15.96
N LEU A 170 1.95 -5.93 -15.81
CA LEU A 170 0.69 -5.31 -15.39
C LEU A 170 0.31 -4.21 -16.40
N PRO A 171 -0.19 -4.57 -17.60
CA PRO A 171 -0.44 -3.61 -18.69
C PRO A 171 -1.55 -2.60 -18.37
N GLU A 172 -2.39 -2.90 -17.39
CA GLU A 172 -3.50 -2.05 -16.95
C GLU A 172 -3.21 -1.30 -15.65
N LEU A 173 -1.98 -1.38 -15.09
CA LEU A 173 -1.66 -0.73 -13.82
C LEU A 173 -1.68 0.80 -13.96
N GLU A 174 -2.52 1.43 -13.15
CA GLU A 174 -2.73 2.87 -13.09
C GLU A 174 -2.23 3.46 -11.75
N HIS A 175 -2.25 2.67 -10.67
CA HIS A 175 -1.83 3.05 -9.32
C HIS A 175 -0.83 2.05 -8.75
N LEU A 176 0.38 2.54 -8.46
CA LEU A 176 1.39 1.80 -7.70
C LEU A 176 1.73 2.59 -6.45
N GLU A 177 1.63 1.95 -5.29
CA GLU A 177 2.00 2.53 -4.00
C GLU A 177 2.80 1.53 -3.18
N LEU A 178 3.99 1.94 -2.76
CA LEU A 178 4.92 1.15 -1.97
C LEU A 178 5.33 1.98 -0.76
N TRP A 179 5.10 1.45 0.43
CA TRP A 179 5.62 2.00 1.68
C TRP A 179 6.94 1.32 1.97
N LEU A 180 8.03 2.08 1.88
CA LEU A 180 9.38 1.52 1.88
C LEU A 180 9.91 1.25 3.29
N GLY A 181 9.37 1.94 4.28
CA GLY A 181 9.71 1.83 5.68
C GLY A 181 11.18 2.16 5.99
N ILE A 182 11.70 1.49 7.02
CA ILE A 182 13.06 1.67 7.53
C ILE A 182 13.81 0.34 7.68
N GLU A 183 15.15 0.41 7.73
CA GLU A 183 16.04 -0.74 7.88
C GLU A 183 15.71 -1.58 9.13
N ASP A 184 15.41 -0.93 10.26
CA ASP A 184 15.13 -1.59 11.54
C ASP A 184 13.95 -2.58 11.48
N TYR A 185 12.99 -2.36 10.56
CA TYR A 185 11.81 -3.22 10.37
C TYR A 185 11.86 -4.01 9.05
N GLY A 186 13.05 -4.16 8.47
CA GLY A 186 13.34 -5.09 7.39
C GLY A 186 13.48 -4.48 6.00
N SER A 187 13.53 -3.15 5.87
CA SER A 187 13.83 -2.53 4.59
C SER A 187 15.30 -2.75 4.22
N ASP A 188 15.54 -3.37 3.08
CA ASP A 188 16.86 -3.42 2.43
C ASP A 188 16.82 -2.80 1.03
N THR A 189 15.74 -2.07 0.72
CA THR A 189 15.51 -1.40 -0.56
C THR A 189 16.36 -0.15 -0.68
N THR A 190 17.07 -0.02 -1.80
CA THR A 190 17.81 1.19 -2.16
C THR A 190 17.19 1.90 -3.36
N VAL A 191 17.64 3.13 -3.61
CA VAL A 191 17.23 3.89 -4.81
C VAL A 191 17.61 3.19 -6.12
N ASP A 192 18.67 2.39 -6.12
CA ASP A 192 19.10 1.64 -7.31
C ASP A 192 18.08 0.56 -7.69
N ASP A 193 17.46 -0.06 -6.68
CA ASP A 193 16.44 -1.10 -6.87
C ASP A 193 15.14 -0.55 -7.46
N LEU A 194 14.87 0.74 -7.22
CA LEU A 194 13.72 1.46 -7.76
C LEU A 194 13.94 1.96 -9.20
N GLN A 195 15.17 1.99 -9.70
CA GLN A 195 15.49 2.55 -11.04
C GLN A 195 14.60 2.02 -12.16
N PRO A 196 14.25 0.72 -12.25
CA PRO A 196 13.36 0.24 -13.31
C PRO A 196 11.98 0.90 -13.27
N ILE A 197 11.41 1.10 -12.09
CA ILE A 197 10.11 1.80 -11.92
C ILE A 197 10.25 3.27 -12.37
N LEU A 198 11.36 3.92 -12.03
CA LEU A 198 11.60 5.34 -12.30
C LEU A 198 11.94 5.63 -13.78
N THR A 199 12.60 4.71 -14.46
CA THR A 199 13.24 4.97 -15.76
C THR A 199 12.66 4.18 -16.93
N ASP A 200 12.29 2.90 -16.72
CA ASP A 200 11.93 2.00 -17.81
C ASP A 200 10.46 2.13 -18.24
N ARG A 201 9.65 2.89 -17.50
CA ARG A 201 8.20 3.07 -17.73
C ARG A 201 7.49 1.71 -17.88
N LEU A 202 7.81 0.79 -16.96
CA LEU A 202 7.33 -0.61 -16.94
C LEU A 202 5.81 -0.73 -17.09
N PHE A 203 5.07 0.22 -16.52
CA PHE A 203 3.62 0.24 -16.48
C PHE A 203 3.09 1.34 -17.40
N PRO A 204 2.64 1.04 -18.63
CA PRO A 204 2.33 2.07 -19.64
C PRO A 204 1.13 2.96 -19.30
N LYS A 205 0.28 2.53 -18.36
CA LYS A 205 -0.90 3.28 -17.92
C LYS A 205 -0.73 3.96 -16.57
N LEU A 206 0.45 3.89 -15.95
CA LEU A 206 0.67 4.45 -14.61
C LEU A 206 0.29 5.94 -14.59
N ARG A 207 -0.49 6.31 -13.57
CA ARG A 207 -0.94 7.68 -13.27
C ARG A 207 -0.60 8.08 -11.85
N TYR A 208 -0.54 7.14 -10.91
CA TYR A 208 -0.15 7.37 -9.53
C TYR A 208 1.08 6.56 -9.20
N LEU A 209 2.12 7.22 -8.67
CA LEU A 209 3.28 6.59 -8.08
C LEU A 209 3.46 7.11 -6.65
N GLY A 210 3.25 6.22 -5.67
CA GLY A 210 3.57 6.45 -4.27
C GLY A 210 4.82 5.68 -3.86
N LEU A 211 5.84 6.40 -3.41
CA LEU A 211 7.03 5.86 -2.76
C LEU A 211 7.07 6.45 -1.35
N ARG A 212 6.16 5.95 -0.52
CA ARG A 212 5.76 6.56 0.75
C ARG A 212 6.60 6.00 1.88
N ASP A 213 6.48 6.67 3.02
CA ASP A 213 6.89 6.15 4.32
C ASP A 213 8.35 5.68 4.30
N SER A 214 9.26 6.54 3.83
CA SER A 214 10.64 6.16 3.51
C SER A 214 11.67 7.00 4.26
N GLU A 215 12.63 6.33 4.91
CA GLU A 215 13.81 6.99 5.49
C GLU A 215 14.82 7.49 4.43
N ILE A 216 14.69 7.05 3.18
CA ILE A 216 15.54 7.48 2.06
C ILE A 216 14.83 8.46 1.12
N ALA A 217 13.76 9.13 1.57
CA ALA A 217 12.91 10.01 0.76
C ALA A 217 13.68 11.08 -0.02
N ASP A 218 14.69 11.72 0.58
CA ASP A 218 15.55 12.69 -0.15
C ASP A 218 16.28 12.05 -1.33
N ARG A 219 16.82 10.83 -1.15
CA ARG A 219 17.56 10.12 -2.20
C ARG A 219 16.63 9.70 -3.33
N ILE A 220 15.40 9.32 -2.99
CA ILE A 220 14.35 9.01 -3.96
C ILE A 220 13.98 10.27 -4.76
N ALA A 221 13.75 11.40 -4.07
CA ALA A 221 13.45 12.68 -4.71
C ALA A 221 14.56 13.14 -5.66
N ILE A 222 15.83 12.94 -5.28
CA ILE A 222 16.99 13.20 -6.15
C ILE A 222 16.96 12.31 -7.40
N ALA A 223 16.67 11.01 -7.27
CA ALA A 223 16.57 10.13 -8.43
C ALA A 223 15.37 10.46 -9.33
N LEU A 224 14.25 10.86 -8.74
CA LEU A 224 13.07 11.33 -9.46
C LEU A 224 13.34 12.61 -10.26
N ALA A 225 14.24 13.47 -9.79
CA ALA A 225 14.57 14.72 -10.46
C ALA A 225 15.08 14.54 -11.90
N ASP A 226 15.55 13.35 -12.29
CA ASP A 226 15.91 13.05 -13.68
C ASP A 226 15.09 11.89 -14.28
N ALA A 227 14.05 11.43 -13.58
CA ALA A 227 13.33 10.21 -13.92
C ALA A 227 12.24 10.45 -15.00
N PRO A 228 12.27 9.70 -16.13
CA PRO A 228 11.25 9.73 -17.17
C PRO A 228 9.83 9.44 -16.68
N VAL A 229 9.64 8.77 -15.53
CA VAL A 229 8.31 8.48 -14.98
C VAL A 229 7.50 9.75 -14.66
N LEU A 230 8.16 10.86 -14.31
CA LEU A 230 7.48 12.14 -13.99
C LEU A 230 6.70 12.72 -15.16
N GLU A 231 7.12 12.44 -16.40
CA GLU A 231 6.39 12.88 -17.61
C GLU A 231 5.13 12.03 -17.87
N GLN A 232 5.00 10.88 -17.21
CA GLN A 232 3.93 9.92 -17.42
C GLN A 232 2.84 10.00 -16.34
N ILE A 233 3.26 10.10 -15.08
CA ILE A 233 2.35 10.10 -13.93
C ILE A 233 1.63 11.45 -13.80
N LYS A 234 0.54 11.42 -13.04
CA LYS A 234 -0.29 12.58 -12.68
C LYS A 234 -0.14 12.91 -11.21
N VAL A 235 0.08 11.90 -10.38
CA VAL A 235 0.27 12.06 -8.94
C VAL A 235 1.60 11.43 -8.56
N LEU A 236 2.44 12.23 -7.92
CA LEU A 236 3.62 11.76 -7.20
C LEU A 236 3.32 11.89 -5.70
N ASP A 237 3.52 10.81 -4.97
CA ASP A 237 3.33 10.77 -3.53
C ASP A 237 4.62 10.30 -2.84
N LEU A 238 5.22 11.20 -2.05
CA LEU A 238 6.41 10.99 -1.22
C LEU A 238 6.09 11.25 0.27
N SER A 239 4.81 11.18 0.63
CA SER A 239 4.33 11.41 2.00
C SER A 239 4.81 10.36 2.99
N LEU A 240 4.61 10.64 4.28
CA LEU A 240 4.94 9.75 5.41
C LEU A 240 6.44 9.51 5.61
N GLY A 241 7.29 10.07 4.76
CA GLY A 241 8.74 9.85 4.80
C GLY A 241 9.52 10.99 5.45
N THR A 242 10.84 10.86 5.35
CA THR A 242 11.80 11.85 5.88
C THR A 242 12.22 12.87 4.82
N LEU A 243 11.29 13.32 3.96
CA LEU A 243 11.61 14.27 2.89
C LEU A 243 11.99 15.63 3.47
N ARG A 244 13.17 16.15 3.12
CA ARG A 244 13.72 17.42 3.59
C ARG A 244 13.99 18.37 2.42
N ASP A 245 14.58 19.51 2.76
CA ASP A 245 14.92 20.56 1.80
C ASP A 245 15.77 20.07 0.63
N VAL A 246 16.71 19.15 0.86
CA VAL A 246 17.56 18.60 -0.19
C VAL A 246 16.74 17.85 -1.24
N GLY A 247 15.78 17.02 -0.83
CA GLY A 247 14.88 16.32 -1.74
C GLY A 247 13.91 17.29 -2.44
N ALA A 248 13.32 18.23 -1.72
CA ALA A 248 12.41 19.23 -2.30
C ALA A 248 13.11 20.13 -3.34
N GLU A 249 14.35 20.56 -3.08
CA GLU A 249 15.16 21.31 -4.06
C GLU A 249 15.44 20.48 -5.31
N ALA A 250 15.73 19.18 -5.15
CA ALA A 250 15.95 18.29 -6.28
C ALA A 250 14.71 18.21 -7.19
N LEU A 251 13.52 18.05 -6.61
CA LEU A 251 12.26 18.05 -7.37
C LEU A 251 12.03 19.39 -8.09
N LEU A 252 12.24 20.51 -7.41
CA LEU A 252 12.11 21.86 -8.00
C LEU A 252 13.07 22.11 -9.17
N ASN A 253 14.19 21.39 -9.24
CA ASN A 253 15.14 21.50 -10.35
C ASN A 253 14.68 20.77 -11.62
N ASN A 254 13.63 19.93 -11.56
CA ASN A 254 13.05 19.29 -12.73
C ASN A 254 11.75 20.00 -13.17
N PRO A 255 11.69 20.63 -14.36
CA PRO A 255 10.47 21.28 -14.83
C PRO A 255 9.27 20.34 -15.05
N ALA A 256 9.49 19.01 -15.14
CA ALA A 256 8.42 18.02 -15.24
C ALA A 256 7.55 17.96 -13.98
N ILE A 257 8.07 18.37 -12.80
CA ILE A 257 7.28 18.39 -11.57
C ILE A 257 6.04 19.30 -11.70
N ALA A 258 6.16 20.40 -12.44
CA ALA A 258 5.07 21.33 -12.71
C ALA A 258 4.02 20.80 -13.71
N GLN A 259 4.22 19.59 -14.25
CA GLN A 259 3.26 18.91 -15.13
C GLN A 259 2.37 17.92 -14.38
N LEU A 260 2.67 17.64 -13.10
CA LEU A 260 1.83 16.82 -12.25
C LEU A 260 0.47 17.50 -12.03
N GLU A 261 -0.55 16.68 -11.77
CA GLU A 261 -1.83 17.15 -11.26
C GLU A 261 -1.74 17.33 -9.74
N LYS A 262 -1.06 16.42 -9.03
CA LYS A 262 -0.84 16.48 -7.59
C LYS A 262 0.60 16.07 -7.21
N LEU A 263 1.19 16.81 -6.26
CA LEU A 263 2.32 16.39 -5.45
C LEU A 263 1.85 16.23 -4.01
N ASP A 264 2.08 15.06 -3.42
CA ASP A 264 1.78 14.77 -2.03
C ASP A 264 3.08 14.54 -1.25
N ILE A 265 3.30 15.37 -0.24
CA ILE A 265 4.43 15.30 0.69
C ILE A 265 3.94 15.40 2.14
N HIS A 266 2.66 15.12 2.45
CA HIS A 266 2.22 15.25 3.84
C HIS A 266 3.06 14.37 4.77
N HIS A 267 3.28 14.81 6.01
CA HIS A 267 4.27 14.21 6.91
C HIS A 267 5.68 14.28 6.29
N HIS A 268 6.31 15.46 6.43
CA HIS A 268 7.61 15.78 5.86
C HIS A 268 8.38 16.79 6.73
N TYR A 269 9.63 17.06 6.38
CA TYR A 269 10.55 17.97 7.09
C TYR A 269 11.03 19.14 6.22
N VAL A 270 10.35 19.40 5.11
CA VAL A 270 10.64 20.51 4.19
C VAL A 270 10.29 21.85 4.87
N SER A 271 11.13 22.86 4.69
CA SER A 271 10.96 24.20 5.21
C SER A 271 9.83 24.96 4.52
N ASP A 272 9.21 25.90 5.24
CA ASP A 272 8.12 26.74 4.72
C ASP A 272 8.53 27.51 3.44
N GLU A 273 9.81 27.87 3.31
CA GLU A 273 10.36 28.54 2.12
C GLU A 273 10.24 27.64 0.88
N LEU A 274 10.64 26.38 0.98
CA LEU A 274 10.57 25.44 -0.13
C LEU A 274 9.14 24.95 -0.39
N VAL A 275 8.31 24.81 0.65
CA VAL A 275 6.87 24.55 0.47
C VAL A 275 6.23 25.69 -0.34
N THR A 276 6.51 26.95 -0.02
CA THR A 276 6.01 28.10 -0.80
C THR A 276 6.43 28.01 -2.27
N ARG A 277 7.68 27.60 -2.54
CA ARG A 277 8.17 27.42 -3.92
C ARG A 277 7.48 26.26 -4.65
N LEU A 278 7.12 25.18 -3.95
CA LEU A 278 6.34 24.08 -4.51
C LEU A 278 4.90 24.53 -4.82
N GLU A 279 4.28 25.34 -3.95
CA GLU A 279 2.95 25.93 -4.20
C GLU A 279 2.95 26.84 -5.44
N GLU A 280 4.03 27.60 -5.66
CA GLU A 280 4.19 28.48 -6.83
C GLU A 280 4.23 27.73 -8.17
N LEU A 281 4.38 26.39 -8.18
CA LEU A 281 4.29 25.57 -9.39
C LEU A 281 2.85 25.54 -9.96
N GLY A 282 1.84 25.82 -9.14
CA GLY A 282 0.43 25.85 -9.55
C GLY A 282 -0.22 24.46 -9.72
N ILE A 283 0.41 23.41 -9.19
CA ILE A 283 -0.15 22.05 -9.08
C ILE A 283 -0.90 21.89 -7.75
N GLU A 284 -1.75 20.86 -7.61
CA GLU A 284 -2.28 20.51 -6.29
C GLU A 284 -1.12 20.04 -5.40
N LEU A 285 -0.97 20.66 -4.22
CA LEU A 285 0.06 20.31 -3.25
C LEU A 285 -0.60 19.95 -1.93
N ASP A 286 -0.27 18.76 -1.41
CA ASP A 286 -0.48 18.42 -0.02
C ASP A 286 0.87 18.44 0.71
N ALA A 287 1.13 19.49 1.47
CA ALA A 287 2.29 19.65 2.34
C ALA A 287 1.83 19.81 3.80
N SER A 288 0.76 19.10 4.17
CA SER A 288 0.26 19.10 5.54
C SER A 288 1.13 18.26 6.47
N ASP A 289 0.91 18.40 7.78
CA ASP A 289 1.64 17.62 8.80
C ASP A 289 3.17 17.78 8.72
N ARG A 290 3.67 19.01 8.58
CA ARG A 290 5.11 19.30 8.65
C ARG A 290 5.64 18.91 10.04
N GLN A 291 6.70 18.10 10.06
CA GLN A 291 7.41 17.63 11.24
C GLN A 291 8.60 18.51 11.58
N GLU A 292 9.07 18.41 12.83
CA GLU A 292 10.31 19.03 13.32
C GLU A 292 11.31 17.92 13.64
N GLU A 293 12.60 18.16 13.34
CA GLU A 293 13.66 17.22 13.69
C GLU A 293 13.76 17.05 15.22
N GLU A 294 14.04 15.83 15.68
CA GLU A 294 14.33 15.60 17.09
C GLU A 294 15.83 15.71 17.34
N GLU A 295 16.24 16.61 18.22
CA GLU A 295 17.64 16.77 18.61
C GLU A 295 17.97 15.95 19.87
N TYR A 296 18.88 14.97 19.73
CA TYR A 296 19.47 14.27 20.88
C TYR A 296 20.98 14.52 20.92
N GLY A 297 21.38 15.56 21.65
CA GLY A 297 22.78 15.97 21.73
C GLY A 297 23.19 16.77 20.50
N ASP A 298 24.16 16.27 19.74
CA ASP A 298 24.66 16.90 18.50
C ASP A 298 24.10 16.21 17.23
N GLU A 299 23.12 15.33 17.40
CA GLU A 299 22.51 14.53 16.32
C GLU A 299 21.03 14.90 16.13
N SER A 300 20.63 15.10 14.88
CA SER A 300 19.23 15.29 14.47
C SER A 300 18.64 13.99 13.95
N TYR A 301 17.43 13.68 14.39
CA TYR A 301 16.68 12.48 14.04
C TYR A 301 15.41 12.85 13.26
N PHE A 302 15.13 12.05 12.23
CA PHE A 302 13.98 12.20 11.35
C PHE A 302 13.27 10.85 11.31
N TYR A 303 11.95 10.86 11.49
CA TYR A 303 11.15 9.66 11.59
C TYR A 303 10.16 9.59 10.45
N VAL A 304 9.92 8.37 9.99
CA VAL A 304 8.78 8.06 9.11
C VAL A 304 7.50 8.03 9.94
N ALA A 305 6.34 8.15 9.30
CA ALA A 305 5.06 8.19 10.01
C ALA A 305 4.65 6.82 10.55
N VAL A 306 5.07 5.74 9.87
CA VAL A 306 4.80 4.36 10.24
C VAL A 306 6.11 3.58 10.18
N SER A 307 6.45 2.89 11.26
CA SER A 307 7.67 2.09 11.31
C SER A 307 7.39 0.75 11.96
N GLU A 308 6.95 0.79 13.22
CA GLU A 308 6.60 -0.39 14.01
C GLU A 308 5.17 -0.86 13.77
#